data_AF-A0A7G9FRE3-F1
#
_entry.id   AF-A0A7G9FRE3-F1
#
_cell.length_a   1.000
_cell.length_b   1.000
_cell.length_c   1.000
_cell.angle_alpha   90.00
_cell.angle_beta   90.00
_cell.angle_gamma   90.00
#
_symmetry.space_group_name_H-M   'P 1'
#
loop_
_entity.id
_entity.type
_entity.pdbx_description
1 polymer ?
#
loop_
_entity_poly.entity_id
_entity_poly.type
_entity_poly.pdbx_seq_one_letter_code
_entity_poly.pdbx_strand_id
1 'polypeptide(L)'
;MRQDMIQTLEEALKKINELDQKNKQLEAELEKYKNRAYAGRKKHDSAWMQSYNAFVVQYEKGKTIMEIVEQGDISRRTAYRYKAYYKKLKEKGMAVDKQD
;
A
#
# COMPACT_ATOMS: atom_id res chain seq x y z
N MET A 1 18.67 6.27 -25.20
CA MET A 1 18.45 4.88 -25.65
C MET A 1 19.10 4.72 -27.01
N ARG A 2 19.93 3.71 -27.22
CA ARG A 2 20.44 3.41 -28.58
C ARG A 2 19.30 2.76 -29.35
N GLN A 3 18.85 3.41 -30.39
CA GLN A 3 17.99 2.79 -31.39
C GLN A 3 18.96 2.16 -32.40
N ASP A 4 19.21 0.86 -32.25
CA ASP A 4 19.94 0.11 -33.26
C ASP A 4 19.13 0.23 -34.56
N MET A 5 19.66 0.96 -35.54
CA MET A 5 18.98 1.12 -36.83
C MET A 5 19.01 -0.22 -37.55
N ILE A 6 17.86 -0.87 -37.61
CA ILE A 6 17.63 -2.09 -38.37
C ILE A 6 17.78 -1.75 -39.86
N GLN A 7 18.72 -2.40 -40.54
CA GLN A 7 19.05 -2.05 -41.92
C GLN A 7 18.33 -2.94 -42.94
N THR A 8 17.91 -4.15 -42.55
CA THR A 8 17.27 -5.12 -43.44
C THR A 8 15.98 -5.71 -42.88
N LEU A 9 15.13 -6.21 -43.76
CA LEU A 9 13.85 -6.84 -43.38
C LEU A 9 14.06 -8.14 -42.57
N GLU A 10 15.11 -8.91 -42.87
CA GLU A 10 15.46 -10.11 -42.09
C GLU A 10 15.88 -9.76 -40.66
N GLU A 11 16.68 -8.71 -40.50
CA GLU A 11 17.08 -8.22 -39.18
C GLU A 11 15.86 -7.74 -38.38
N ALA A 12 14.91 -7.06 -39.04
CA ALA A 12 13.65 -6.65 -38.44
C ALA A 12 12.83 -7.85 -37.94
N LEU A 13 12.66 -8.87 -38.78
CA LEU A 13 11.91 -10.08 -38.43
C LEU A 13 12.56 -10.85 -37.29
N LYS A 14 13.90 -10.96 -37.30
CA LYS A 14 14.64 -11.59 -36.20
C LYS A 14 14.46 -10.82 -34.90
N LYS A 15 14.51 -9.48 -34.95
CA LYS A 15 14.32 -8.63 -33.77
C LYS A 15 12.90 -8.74 -33.21
N ILE A 16 11.89 -8.81 -34.07
CA ILE A 16 10.49 -9.00 -33.66
C ILE A 16 10.34 -10.33 -32.91
N ASN A 17 10.86 -11.43 -33.47
CA ASN A 17 10.79 -12.74 -32.81
C ASN A 17 11.51 -12.76 -31.45
N GLU A 18 12.69 -12.15 -31.36
CA GLU A 18 13.42 -12.01 -30.09
C GLU A 18 12.63 -11.20 -29.06
N LEU A 19 11.97 -10.11 -29.48
CA LEU A 19 11.14 -9.28 -28.60
C LEU A 19 9.88 -10.03 -28.16
N ASP A 20 9.23 -10.78 -29.05
CA ASP A 20 8.06 -11.59 -28.70
C ASP A 20 8.38 -12.65 -27.65
N GLN A 21 9.52 -13.33 -27.78
CA GLN A 21 9.98 -14.30 -26.78
C GLN A 21 10.25 -13.63 -25.43
N LYS A 22 10.90 -12.47 -25.43
CA LYS A 22 11.16 -11.69 -24.21
C LYS A 22 9.87 -11.19 -23.58
N ASN A 23 8.92 -10.70 -24.37
CA ASN A 23 7.62 -10.27 -23.88
C ASN A 23 6.89 -11.43 -23.18
N LYS A 24 6.84 -12.62 -23.80
CA LYS A 24 6.24 -13.81 -23.17
C LYS A 24 6.92 -14.20 -21.85
N GLN A 25 8.25 -14.09 -21.78
CA GLN A 25 8.99 -14.36 -20.54
C GLN A 25 8.68 -13.33 -19.45
N LEU A 26 8.63 -12.05 -19.80
CA LEU A 26 8.31 -10.95 -18.88
C LEU A 26 6.86 -11.05 -18.36
N GLU A 27 5.91 -11.42 -19.22
CA GLU A 27 4.52 -11.66 -18.82
C GLU A 27 4.42 -12.81 -17.80
N ALA A 28 5.13 -13.91 -18.04
CA ALA A 28 5.17 -15.03 -17.10
C ALA A 28 5.82 -14.66 -15.75
N GLU A 29 6.84 -13.79 -15.77
CA GLU A 29 7.47 -13.28 -14.55
C GLU A 29 6.57 -12.32 -13.77
N LEU A 30 5.86 -11.44 -14.47
CA LEU A 30 4.84 -10.56 -13.85
C LEU A 30 3.73 -11.37 -13.19
N GLU A 31 3.26 -12.45 -13.84
CA GLU A 31 2.24 -13.32 -13.27
C GLU A 31 2.73 -14.03 -12.00
N LYS A 32 4.00 -14.45 -11.96
CA LYS A 32 4.64 -14.97 -10.74
C LYS A 32 4.66 -13.92 -9.63
N TYR A 33 4.94 -12.66 -9.93
CA TYR A 33 4.95 -11.59 -8.93
C TYR A 33 3.57 -11.22 -8.41
N LYS A 34 2.54 -11.21 -9.27
CA LYS A 34 1.15 -10.99 -8.85
C LYS A 34 0.65 -12.09 -7.91
N ASN A 35 0.99 -13.33 -8.21
CA ASN A 35 0.57 -14.50 -7.42
C ASN A 35 1.48 -14.78 -6.22
N ARG A 36 2.57 -14.03 -6.06
CA ARG A 36 3.45 -14.16 -4.91
C ARG A 36 2.74 -13.61 -3.67
N ALA A 37 2.44 -14.49 -2.71
CA ALA A 37 2.10 -14.05 -1.37
C ALA A 37 3.27 -13.24 -0.80
N TYR A 38 3.08 -11.93 -0.63
CA TYR A 38 4.06 -11.09 0.04
C TYR A 38 4.18 -11.54 1.49
N ALA A 39 5.27 -12.25 1.82
CA ALA A 39 5.61 -12.68 3.17
C ALA A 39 6.12 -11.50 4.04
N GLY A 40 5.44 -10.35 3.94
CA GLY A 40 5.73 -9.13 4.67
C GLY A 40 4.59 -8.76 5.60
N ARG A 41 4.83 -7.75 6.45
CA ARG A 41 3.75 -7.13 7.24
C ARG A 41 2.71 -6.58 6.28
N LYS A 42 1.49 -7.13 6.32
CA LYS A 42 0.36 -6.56 5.57
C LYS A 42 0.21 -5.10 5.96
N LYS A 43 -0.01 -4.24 4.96
CA LYS A 43 -0.47 -2.87 5.25
C LYS A 43 -1.79 -2.97 6.03
N HIS A 44 -2.08 -1.94 6.82
CA HIS A 44 -3.39 -1.83 7.45
C HIS A 44 -4.47 -1.88 6.38
N ASP A 45 -5.43 -2.77 6.56
CA ASP A 45 -6.55 -2.93 5.66
C ASP A 45 -7.57 -1.79 5.85
N SER A 46 -8.57 -1.75 4.97
CA SER A 46 -9.60 -0.72 5.00
C SER A 46 -10.37 -0.69 6.33
N ALA A 47 -10.71 -1.85 6.89
CA ALA A 47 -11.40 -1.95 8.17
C ALA A 47 -10.56 -1.36 9.33
N TRP A 48 -9.24 -1.64 9.33
CA TRP A 48 -8.34 -1.05 10.31
C TRP A 48 -8.24 0.46 10.17
N MET A 49 -8.15 0.98 8.93
CA MET A 49 -8.07 2.42 8.67
C MET A 49 -9.35 3.13 9.09
N GLN A 50 -10.52 2.55 8.81
CA GLN A 50 -11.80 3.10 9.23
C GLN A 50 -11.91 3.21 10.76
N SER A 51 -11.57 2.13 11.48
CA SER A 51 -11.58 2.12 12.95
C SER A 51 -10.55 3.11 13.53
N TYR A 52 -9.37 3.24 12.90
CA TYR A 52 -8.37 4.23 13.30
C TYR A 52 -8.85 5.67 13.08
N ASN A 53 -9.45 5.98 11.93
CA ASN A 53 -9.95 7.32 11.62
C ASN A 53 -11.07 7.73 12.58
N ALA A 54 -12.01 6.82 12.88
CA ALA A 54 -13.05 7.06 13.88
C ALA A 54 -12.45 7.41 15.26
N PHE A 55 -11.41 6.68 15.68
CA PHE A 55 -10.66 7.02 16.89
C PHE A 55 -10.00 8.42 16.80
N VAL A 56 -9.33 8.75 15.71
CA VAL A 56 -8.63 10.04 15.54
C VAL A 56 -9.62 11.20 15.62
N VAL A 57 -10.78 11.11 14.96
CA VAL A 57 -11.81 12.16 15.01
C VAL A 57 -12.24 12.44 16.44
N GLN A 58 -12.50 11.40 17.24
CA GLN A 58 -12.91 11.57 18.63
C GLN A 58 -11.77 12.10 19.51
N TYR A 59 -10.55 11.62 19.27
CA TYR A 59 -9.35 12.04 20.01
C TYR A 59 -8.98 13.50 19.72
N GLU A 60 -9.08 13.96 18.47
CA GLU A 60 -8.88 15.37 18.09
C GLU A 60 -9.98 16.29 18.64
N LYS A 61 -11.20 15.78 18.84
CA LYS A 61 -12.29 16.47 19.56
C LYS A 61 -12.04 16.58 21.07
N GLY A 62 -10.90 16.09 21.57
CA GLY A 62 -10.51 16.20 22.98
C GLY A 62 -11.04 15.08 23.88
N LYS A 63 -11.70 14.05 23.34
CA LYS A 63 -12.12 12.90 24.14
C LYS A 63 -10.91 12.11 24.64
N THR A 64 -10.99 11.67 25.89
CA THR A 64 -10.03 10.77 26.50
C THR A 64 -10.13 9.37 25.90
N ILE A 65 -9.07 8.58 26.06
CA ILE A 65 -9.05 7.17 25.62
C ILE A 65 -10.20 6.38 26.25
N MET A 66 -10.50 6.62 27.52
CA MET A 66 -11.54 5.87 28.23
C MET A 66 -12.93 6.21 27.71
N GLU A 67 -13.22 7.48 27.44
CA GLU A 67 -14.50 7.90 26.85
C GLU A 67 -14.71 7.36 25.43
N ILE A 68 -13.63 7.15 24.68
CA ILE A 68 -13.72 6.51 23.35
C ILE A 68 -13.96 5.00 23.49
N VAL A 69 -13.32 4.35 24.46
CA VAL A 69 -13.48 2.91 24.71
C VAL A 69 -14.89 2.59 25.23
N GLU A 70 -15.47 3.47 26.06
CA GLU A 70 -16.83 3.30 26.62
C GLU A 70 -17.92 3.28 25.55
N GLN A 71 -17.68 3.90 24.38
CA GLN A 71 -18.60 3.85 23.23
C GLN A 71 -18.69 2.45 22.61
N GLY A 72 -17.77 1.53 22.96
CA GLY A 72 -17.84 0.11 22.58
C GLY A 72 -17.20 -0.26 21.25
N ASP A 73 -16.74 0.72 20.45
CA ASP A 73 -16.21 0.46 19.10
C ASP A 73 -14.83 -0.22 19.08
N ILE A 74 -14.02 0.01 20.12
CA ILE A 74 -12.65 -0.52 20.21
C ILE A 74 -12.25 -0.87 21.65
N SER A 75 -11.43 -1.92 21.79
CA SER A 75 -10.87 -2.28 23.09
C SER A 75 -9.91 -1.21 23.62
N ARG A 76 -9.74 -1.15 24.95
CA ARG A 76 -8.72 -0.32 25.60
C ARG A 76 -7.34 -0.50 24.98
N ARG A 77 -6.92 -1.75 24.75
CA ARG A 77 -5.62 -2.07 24.12
C ARG A 77 -5.51 -1.47 22.72
N THR A 78 -6.56 -1.57 21.91
CA THR A 78 -6.61 -0.99 20.57
C THR A 78 -6.50 0.53 20.61
N ALA A 79 -7.22 1.19 21.52
CA ALA A 79 -7.17 2.64 21.67
C ALA A 79 -5.77 3.16 22.04
N TYR A 80 -5.05 2.49 22.95
CA TYR A 80 -3.65 2.84 23.25
C TYR A 80 -2.71 2.61 22.06
N ARG A 81 -2.92 1.54 21.29
CA ARG A 81 -2.16 1.30 20.04
C ARG A 81 -2.40 2.41 19.02
N TYR A 82 -3.63 2.86 18.86
CA TYR A 82 -3.98 3.97 17.97
C TYR A 82 -3.38 5.29 18.44
N LYS A 83 -3.40 5.58 19.75
CA LYS A 83 -2.71 6.74 20.31
C LYS A 83 -1.20 6.73 20.01
N ALA A 84 -0.54 5.58 20.19
CA ALA A 84 0.89 5.45 19.89
C ALA A 84 1.18 5.66 18.40
N TYR A 85 0.35 5.08 17.53
CA TYR A 85 0.46 5.26 16.09
C TYR A 85 0.24 6.72 15.66
N TYR A 86 -0.79 7.38 16.21
CA TYR A 86 -1.07 8.81 15.98
C TYR A 86 0.12 9.70 16.38
N LYS A 87 0.72 9.48 17.56
CA LYS A 87 1.93 10.22 17.99
C LYS A 87 3.07 10.06 16.99
N LYS A 88 3.34 8.81 16.59
CA LYS A 88 4.41 8.50 15.63
C LYS A 88 4.18 9.15 14.26
N LEU A 89 2.94 9.26 13.81
CA LEU A 89 2.61 9.96 12.56
C LEU A 89 2.83 11.48 12.69
N LYS A 90 2.39 12.08 13.79
CA LYS A 90 2.62 13.50 14.09
C LYS A 90 4.10 13.84 14.16
N GLU A 91 4.91 13.02 14.83
CA GLU A 91 6.38 13.18 14.91
C GLU A 91 7.05 13.15 13.52
N LYS A 92 6.49 12.37 12.58
CA LYS A 92 6.99 12.26 11.22
C LYS A 92 6.47 13.34 10.26
N GLY A 93 5.66 14.28 10.75
CA GLY A 93 5.03 15.31 9.90
C GLY A 93 4.05 14.74 8.87
N MET A 94 3.64 13.47 9.00
CA MET A 94 2.66 12.87 8.11
C MET A 94 1.27 13.35 8.53
N ALA A 95 0.58 14.03 7.61
CA ALA A 95 -0.83 14.34 7.79
C ALA A 95 -1.62 13.03 7.87
N VAL A 96 -2.51 12.93 8.86
CA VAL A 96 -3.49 11.86 8.88
C VAL A 96 -4.48 12.20 7.78
N ASP A 97 -4.57 11.38 6.74
CA ASP A 97 -5.59 11.55 5.68
C ASP A 97 -6.97 11.52 6.34
N LYS A 98 -7.55 12.72 6.48
CA LYS A 98 -8.92 12.91 6.92
C LYS A 98 -9.78 12.62 5.70
N GLN A 99 -10.39 11.44 5.66
CA GLN A 99 -11.52 11.24 4.77
C GLN A 99 -12.71 11.95 5.41
N ASP A 100 -13.15 13.03 4.75
CA ASP A 100 -14.39 13.75 5.02
C ASP A 100 -15.62 12.87 4.76
#